data_AF-A0A9P8NBC2-F1
#
_entry.id   AF-A0A9P8NBC2-F1
#
_cell.length_a   1.000
_cell.length_b   1.000
_cell.length_c   1.000
_cell.angle_alpha   90.00
_cell.angle_beta   90.00
_cell.angle_gamma   90.00
#
_symmetry.space_group_name_H-M   'P 1'
#
loop_
_entity.id
_entity.type
_entity.pdbx_description
1 polymer ?
#
loop_
_entity_poly.entity_id
_entity_poly.type
_entity_poly.pdbx_seq_one_letter_code
_entity_poly.pdbx_strand_id
1 'polypeptide(L)'
;MAGDWQLSSKDAYIEPRGGHTILKALCRNERGQWVHSELDLDDHIGDEHSAQGLTWQKRGFTKNAHDIRFGFEGAGDDQPVLRATVYGNSQANINTREHIRNINGHLEFDLPPL
;
A
#
# COMPACT_ATOMS: atom_id res chain seq x y z
N MET A 1 -9.42 -6.82 -12.85
CA MET A 1 -8.25 -6.14 -13.47
C MET A 1 -7.44 -5.58 -12.32
N ALA A 2 -6.14 -5.84 -12.22
CA ALA A 2 -5.30 -5.36 -11.12
C ALA A 2 -5.35 -3.83 -10.97
N GLY A 3 -5.04 -3.35 -9.76
CA GLY A 3 -5.11 -1.94 -9.42
C GLY A 3 -3.87 -1.19 -9.81
N ASP A 4 -3.80 -0.78 -11.06
CA ASP A 4 -2.67 -0.03 -11.60
C ASP A 4 -2.68 1.45 -11.16
N TRP A 5 -2.90 1.71 -9.86
CA TRP A 5 -2.93 3.04 -9.28
C TRP A 5 -1.62 3.79 -9.53
N GLN A 6 -0.50 3.07 -9.55
CA GLN A 6 0.83 3.62 -9.82
C GLN A 6 0.98 4.23 -11.21
N LEU A 7 0.22 3.74 -12.21
CA LEU A 7 0.29 4.28 -13.58
C LEU A 7 -0.44 5.61 -13.72
N SER A 8 -1.35 5.91 -12.78
CA SER A 8 -2.14 7.15 -12.75
C SER A 8 -1.80 8.04 -11.55
N SER A 9 -0.69 7.74 -10.86
CA SER A 9 -0.22 8.45 -9.68
C SER A 9 1.28 8.74 -9.80
N LYS A 10 1.79 9.68 -8.99
CA LYS A 10 3.21 10.01 -8.92
C LYS A 10 3.61 10.46 -7.52
N ASP A 11 4.91 10.55 -7.30
CA ASP A 11 5.50 11.03 -6.04
C ASP A 11 4.98 10.24 -4.84
N ALA A 12 4.87 8.92 -4.98
CA ALA A 12 4.31 8.06 -3.96
C ALA A 12 5.34 7.74 -2.86
N TYR A 13 4.92 7.85 -1.60
CA TYR A 13 5.74 7.56 -0.42
C TYR A 13 4.86 7.14 0.76
N ILE A 14 5.48 6.55 1.78
CA ILE A 14 4.82 6.26 3.05
C ILE A 14 5.24 7.26 4.13
N GLU A 15 4.32 7.57 5.02
CA GLU A 15 4.55 8.41 6.20
C GLU A 15 4.02 7.70 7.46
N PRO A 16 4.82 7.57 8.52
CA PRO A 16 4.32 7.10 9.81
C PRO A 16 3.49 8.21 10.47
N ARG A 17 2.26 7.89 10.89
CA ARG A 17 1.35 8.82 11.57
C ARG A 17 0.60 8.11 12.69
N GLY A 18 0.84 8.51 13.94
CA GLY A 18 0.07 7.99 15.09
C GLY A 18 0.19 6.47 15.30
N GLY A 19 1.30 5.87 14.90
CA GLY A 19 1.49 4.41 14.93
C GLY A 19 0.90 3.68 13.72
N HIS A 20 0.37 4.39 12.72
CA HIS A 20 -0.11 3.84 11.45
C HIS A 20 0.85 4.20 10.30
N THR A 21 0.79 3.47 9.20
CA THR A 21 1.51 3.75 7.96
C THR A 21 0.57 4.30 6.91
N ILE A 22 0.79 5.55 6.50
CA ILE A 22 -0.05 6.23 5.51
C ILE A 22 0.65 6.22 4.15
N LEU A 23 0.04 5.63 3.14
CA LEU A 23 0.46 5.77 1.75
C LEU A 23 -0.04 7.10 1.20
N LYS A 24 0.87 7.91 0.65
CA LYS A 24 0.56 9.19 0.00
C LYS A 24 1.01 9.18 -1.43
N ALA A 25 0.23 9.83 -2.31
CA ALA A 25 0.60 10.06 -3.69
C ALA A 25 -0.14 11.28 -4.27
N LEU A 26 0.37 11.80 -5.39
CA LEU A 26 -0.39 12.67 -6.27
C LEU A 26 -1.13 11.78 -7.29
N CYS A 27 -2.45 11.77 -7.22
CA CYS A 27 -3.31 10.93 -8.05
C CYS A 27 -4.02 11.77 -9.11
N ARG A 28 -4.04 11.29 -10.36
CA ARG A 28 -4.72 11.98 -11.46
C ARG A 28 -6.22 11.70 -11.39
N ASN A 29 -7.03 12.77 -11.41
CA ASN A 29 -8.49 12.67 -11.48
C ASN A 29 -9.01 12.60 -12.93
N GLU A 30 -10.31 12.39 -13.12
CA GLU A 30 -10.94 12.28 -14.46
C GLU A 30 -10.86 13.57 -15.29
N ARG A 31 -10.68 14.71 -14.61
CA ARG A 31 -10.45 16.02 -15.25
C ARG A 31 -8.98 16.23 -15.62
N GLY A 32 -8.12 15.25 -15.36
CA GLY A 32 -6.68 15.30 -15.61
C GLY A 32 -5.87 16.11 -14.61
N GLN A 33 -6.47 16.56 -13.50
CA GLN A 33 -5.81 17.31 -12.44
C GLN A 33 -5.13 16.36 -11.44
N TRP A 34 -4.04 16.80 -10.82
CA TRP A 34 -3.34 16.06 -9.77
C TRP A 34 -3.90 16.43 -8.39
N VAL A 35 -4.35 15.43 -7.65
CA VAL A 35 -4.95 15.57 -6.32
C VAL A 35 -4.05 14.87 -5.31
N HIS A 36 -3.79 15.51 -4.16
CA HIS A 36 -3.14 14.83 -3.05
C HIS A 36 -4.09 13.82 -2.45
N SER A 37 -3.70 12.56 -2.44
CA SER A 37 -4.43 11.50 -1.77
C SER A 37 -3.57 10.82 -0.72
N GLU A 38 -4.23 10.37 0.34
CA GLU A 38 -3.66 9.53 1.37
C GLU A 38 -4.56 8.32 1.62
N LEU A 39 -3.96 7.19 1.98
CA LEU A 39 -4.65 5.96 2.35
C LEU A 39 -3.93 5.35 3.56
N ASP A 40 -4.70 5.04 4.61
CA ASP A 40 -4.18 4.34 5.78
C ASP A 40 -4.01 2.86 5.47
N LEU A 41 -2.76 2.39 5.44
CA LEU A 41 -2.47 0.99 5.14
C LEU A 41 -2.80 0.07 6.32
N ASP A 42 -2.81 0.58 7.55
CA ASP A 42 -3.14 -0.22 8.73
C ASP A 42 -4.64 -0.56 8.82
N ASP A 43 -5.50 0.15 8.08
CA ASP A 43 -6.92 -0.18 7.98
C ASP A 43 -7.21 -1.38 7.06
N HIS A 44 -6.22 -1.77 6.24
CA HIS A 44 -6.37 -2.78 5.19
C HIS A 44 -5.31 -3.88 5.22
N ILE A 45 -4.18 -3.66 5.90
CA ILE A 45 -3.09 -4.60 6.05
C ILE A 45 -2.94 -4.94 7.53
N GLY A 46 -2.88 -6.24 7.81
CA GLY A 46 -2.49 -6.76 9.12
C GLY A 46 -1.32 -7.71 8.98
N ASP A 47 -0.75 -8.09 10.11
CA ASP A 47 0.08 -9.27 10.20
C ASP A 47 -0.79 -10.41 10.75
N GLU A 48 -0.81 -11.54 10.06
CA GLU A 48 -1.25 -12.75 10.72
C GLU A 48 -0.03 -13.24 11.52
N HIS A 49 -0.21 -13.69 12.77
CA HIS A 49 0.80 -14.41 13.56
C HIS A 49 1.15 -15.78 12.93
N SER A 50 1.23 -15.84 11.60
CA SER A 50 1.49 -16.97 10.75
C SER A 50 2.71 -16.66 9.89
N ALA A 51 3.35 -17.70 9.35
CA ALA A 51 4.58 -17.58 8.55
C ALA A 51 4.41 -16.81 7.22
N GLN A 52 3.21 -16.29 6.92
CA GLN A 52 2.84 -15.66 5.65
C GLN A 52 3.05 -14.13 5.64
N GLY A 53 3.12 -13.48 6.81
CA GLY A 53 3.48 -12.06 6.93
C GLY A 53 2.33 -11.07 6.66
N LEU A 54 2.60 -10.03 5.85
CA LEU A 54 1.65 -8.95 5.54
C LEU A 54 0.46 -9.50 4.75
N THR A 55 -0.76 -9.22 5.22
CA THR A 55 -1.99 -9.77 4.66
C THR A 55 -3.04 -8.68 4.45
N TRP A 56 -3.63 -8.62 3.26
CA TRP A 56 -4.77 -7.74 2.96
C TRP A 56 -6.04 -8.13 3.73
N GLN A 57 -6.98 -7.19 3.83
CA GLN A 57 -8.26 -7.36 4.54
C GLN A 57 -8.09 -7.70 6.03
N LYS A 58 -6.94 -7.34 6.59
CA LYS A 58 -6.64 -7.39 8.02
C LYS A 58 -6.29 -5.97 8.48
N ARG A 59 -5.92 -5.79 9.75
CA ARG A 59 -5.64 -4.46 10.31
C ARG A 59 -4.46 -4.44 11.26
N GLY A 60 -3.76 -3.32 11.30
CA GLY A 60 -2.79 -2.98 12.33
C GLY A 60 -1.44 -3.68 12.21
N PHE A 61 -0.94 -3.92 10.99
CA PHE A 61 0.35 -4.60 10.78
C PHE A 61 1.52 -3.89 11.47
N THR A 62 1.47 -2.56 11.62
CA THR A 62 2.50 -1.76 12.30
C THR A 62 2.72 -2.14 13.76
N LYS A 63 1.77 -2.82 14.40
CA LYS A 63 1.90 -3.27 15.79
C LYS A 63 3.02 -4.29 15.97
N ASN A 64 3.27 -5.10 14.94
CA ASN A 64 4.20 -6.22 14.98
C ASN A 64 5.26 -6.14 13.87
N ALA A 65 5.13 -5.19 12.94
CA ALA A 65 6.06 -4.96 11.85
C ALA A 65 7.05 -3.82 12.17
N HIS A 66 8.31 -3.98 11.77
CA HIS A 66 9.34 -2.96 11.83
C HIS A 66 10.13 -2.88 10.52
N ASP A 67 11.02 -1.90 10.38
CA ASP A 67 11.75 -1.62 9.14
C ASP A 67 10.85 -1.46 7.91
N ILE A 68 9.69 -0.84 8.11
CA ILE A 68 8.67 -0.64 7.06
C ILE A 68 9.23 0.32 6.01
N ARG A 69 9.25 -0.13 4.75
CA ARG A 69 9.76 0.63 3.61
C ARG A 69 8.86 0.42 2.40
N PHE A 70 8.74 1.46 1.59
CA PHE A 70 8.01 1.43 0.33
C PHE A 70 8.94 1.82 -0.81
N GLY A 71 8.80 1.15 -1.93
CA GLY A 71 9.59 1.44 -3.12
C GLY A 71 8.98 0.84 -4.37
N PHE A 72 9.41 1.37 -5.51
CA PHE A 72 9.13 0.81 -6.82
C PHE A 72 10.23 -0.18 -7.18
N GLU A 73 9.85 -1.42 -7.51
CA GLU A 73 10.77 -2.52 -7.76
C GLU A 73 10.46 -3.23 -9.07
N GLY A 74 11.49 -3.79 -9.72
CA GLY A 74 11.36 -4.55 -10.96
C GLY A 74 11.99 -3.84 -12.16
N ALA A 75 12.28 -4.62 -13.21
CA ALA A 75 12.78 -4.09 -14.47
C ALA A 75 11.60 -3.99 -15.46
N GLY A 76 11.11 -2.78 -15.70
CA GLY A 76 10.13 -2.47 -16.76
C GLY A 76 8.74 -2.06 -16.27
N ASP A 77 8.11 -2.88 -15.41
CA ASP A 77 6.85 -2.54 -14.74
C ASP A 77 7.15 -2.27 -13.27
N ASP A 78 7.34 -1.00 -12.92
CA ASP A 78 7.69 -0.53 -11.57
C ASP A 78 6.61 -0.95 -10.57
N GLN A 79 6.88 -2.01 -9.82
CA GLN A 79 5.95 -2.59 -8.85
C GLN A 79 5.97 -1.79 -7.55
N PRO A 80 4.84 -1.24 -7.08
CA PRO A 80 4.80 -0.51 -5.82
C PRO A 80 4.75 -1.47 -4.62
N VAL A 81 5.92 -1.84 -4.10
CA VAL A 81 6.09 -2.85 -3.06
C VAL A 81 6.23 -2.19 -1.68
N LEU A 82 5.41 -2.64 -0.74
CA LEU A 82 5.60 -2.40 0.70
C LEU A 82 6.36 -3.59 1.29
N ARG A 83 7.46 -3.32 1.99
CA ARG A 83 8.28 -4.31 2.70
C ARG A 83 8.28 -4.00 4.19
N ALA A 84 8.28 -5.05 5.01
CA ALA A 84 8.49 -4.93 6.44
C ALA A 84 9.13 -6.20 6.99
N THR A 85 9.79 -6.08 8.14
CA THR A 85 10.19 -7.21 8.97
C THR A 85 9.05 -7.51 9.94
N VAL A 86 8.60 -8.75 9.98
CA VAL A 86 7.48 -9.21 10.82
C VAL A 86 7.96 -10.29 11.79
N TYR A 87 7.02 -10.93 12.51
CA TYR A 87 7.29 -11.95 13.53
C TYR A 87 8.44 -12.92 13.17
N GLY A 88 9.35 -13.12 14.13
CA GLY A 88 10.51 -14.00 13.97
C GLY A 88 11.62 -13.42 13.09
N ASN A 89 11.65 -12.11 12.85
CA ASN A 89 12.58 -11.42 11.94
C ASN A 89 12.46 -11.86 10.47
N SER A 90 11.28 -12.35 10.08
CA SER A 90 11.00 -12.73 8.69
C SER A 90 10.72 -11.50 7.85
N GLN A 91 11.27 -11.42 6.64
CA GLN A 91 10.91 -10.37 5.69
C GLN A 91 9.60 -10.70 5.00
N ALA A 92 8.65 -9.77 5.07
CA ALA A 92 7.38 -9.83 4.35
C ALA A 92 7.29 -8.68 3.35
N ASN A 93 6.56 -8.90 2.26
CA ASN A 93 6.28 -7.88 1.28
C ASN A 93 4.90 -8.06 0.68
N ILE A 94 4.32 -6.96 0.22
CA ILE A 94 3.03 -6.95 -0.45
C ILE A 94 3.04 -5.90 -1.53
N ASN A 95 2.46 -6.22 -2.68
CA ASN A 95 2.38 -5.27 -3.79
C ASN A 95 1.09 -4.47 -3.67
N THR A 96 1.21 -3.18 -3.42
CA THR A 96 0.06 -2.29 -3.21
C THR A 96 -0.88 -2.25 -4.42
N ARG A 97 -0.39 -2.56 -5.63
CA ARG A 97 -1.23 -2.64 -6.85
C ARG A 97 -2.28 -3.74 -6.81
N GLU A 98 -2.13 -4.72 -5.92
CA GLU A 98 -3.06 -5.85 -5.81
C GLU A 98 -4.45 -5.37 -5.42
N HIS A 99 -4.54 -4.44 -4.47
CA HIS A 99 -5.80 -4.00 -3.88
C HIS A 99 -5.95 -2.48 -3.75
N ILE A 100 -4.98 -1.67 -4.14
CA ILE A 100 -5.14 -0.21 -4.11
C ILE A 100 -5.44 0.30 -5.52
N ARG A 101 -6.37 1.25 -5.61
CA ARG A 101 -6.79 1.93 -6.85
C ARG A 101 -6.66 3.42 -6.70
N ASN A 102 -6.47 4.09 -7.82
CA ASN A 102 -6.78 5.52 -7.93
C ASN A 102 -8.19 5.66 -8.54
N ILE A 103 -9.14 6.13 -7.74
CA ILE A 103 -10.52 6.43 -8.14
C ILE A 103 -10.69 7.94 -8.17
N ASN A 104 -10.68 8.52 -9.37
CA ASN A 104 -10.88 9.95 -9.60
C ASN A 104 -10.01 10.88 -8.72
N GLY A 105 -8.74 10.52 -8.52
CA GLY A 105 -7.79 11.29 -7.70
C GLY A 105 -7.69 10.85 -6.25
N HIS A 106 -8.36 9.75 -5.87
CA HIS A 106 -8.37 9.20 -4.51
C HIS A 106 -7.82 7.77 -4.48
N LEU A 107 -6.84 7.52 -3.63
CA LEU A 107 -6.36 6.18 -3.31
C LEU A 107 -7.44 5.47 -2.49
N GLU A 108 -7.92 4.35 -3.01
CA GLU A 108 -8.96 3.54 -2.37
C GLU A 108 -8.56 2.07 -2.32
N PHE A 109 -8.98 1.38 -1.26
CA PHE A 109 -8.87 -0.06 -1.16
C PHE A 109 -10.02 -0.73 -1.91
N ASP A 110 -9.68 -1.47 -2.97
CA ASP A 110 -10.59 -2.26 -3.77
C ASP A 110 -10.83 -3.61 -3.10
N LEU A 111 -11.93 -3.67 -2.34
CA LEU A 111 -12.52 -4.93 -1.92
C LEU A 111 -13.03 -5.65 -3.17
N PRO A 112 -12.49 -6.84 -3.53
CA PRO A 112 -13.15 -7.64 -4.54
C PRO A 112 -14.61 -7.87 -4.09
N PRO A 113 -15.60 -7.76 -5.00
CA PRO A 113 -16.98 -8.02 -4.65
C PRO A 113 -17.10 -9.46 -4.12
N LEU A 114 -17.83 -9.61 -3.01
CA LEU A 114 -18.17 -10.90 -2.37
C LEU A 114 -18.85 -11.87 -3.35
#